data_AF-A0A534B6L2-F1
#
_entry.id   AF-A0A534B6L2-F1
#
_cell.length_a   1.000
_cell.length_b   1.000
_cell.length_c   1.000
_cell.angle_alpha   90.00
_cell.angle_beta   90.00
_cell.angle_gamma   90.00
#
_symmetry.space_group_name_H-M   'P 1'
#
loop_
_entity.id
_entity.type
_entity.pdbx_description
1 polymer ?
#
loop_
_entity_poly.entity_id
_entity_poly.type
_entity_poly.pdbx_seq_one_letter_code
_entity_poly.pdbx_strand_id
1 'polypeptide(L)'
;MFYDVQLGAPPPDTLCVEFAGEVAALSHLEPRWHGPLQRPDQCAAVLNDAASGPTREIWITTDAARSMLFVDLREFGPGGPTQPSRQTKELGRQLAQLIHAKFPAAKVT
;
A
#
# COMPACT_ATOMS: atom_id res chain seq x y z
N MET A 1 1.73 -6.46 -6.96
CA MET A 1 1.78 -5.31 -7.88
C MET A 1 2.50 -4.23 -7.14
N PHE A 2 3.43 -3.55 -7.80
CA PHE A 2 4.37 -2.65 -7.13
C PHE A 2 4.31 -1.28 -7.82
N TYR A 3 4.28 -0.22 -7.02
CA TYR A 3 4.25 1.16 -7.48
C TYR A 3 5.38 1.91 -6.80
N ASP A 4 6.30 2.42 -7.61
CA ASP A 4 7.33 3.35 -7.19
C ASP A 4 6.86 4.76 -7.52
N VAL A 5 6.68 5.57 -6.49
CA VAL A 5 6.13 6.93 -6.61
C VAL A 5 7.22 7.93 -6.25
N GLN A 6 7.78 8.61 -7.26
CA GLN A 6 8.76 9.67 -7.06
C GLN A 6 8.04 10.95 -6.62
N LEU A 7 8.24 11.39 -5.40
CA LEU A 7 7.66 12.61 -4.85
C LEU A 7 8.48 13.84 -5.25
N GLY A 8 7.81 14.99 -5.35
CA GLY A 8 8.45 16.27 -5.67
C GLY A 8 9.21 16.91 -4.49
N ALA A 9 9.04 16.37 -3.28
CA ALA A 9 9.71 16.80 -2.06
C ALA A 9 9.79 15.60 -1.08
N PRO A 10 10.67 15.67 -0.06
CA PRO A 10 10.70 14.66 0.98
C PRO A 10 9.32 14.48 1.63
N PRO A 11 8.82 13.24 1.76
CA PRO A 11 7.56 12.96 2.44
C PRO A 11 7.62 13.39 3.91
N PRO A 12 6.55 14.00 4.46
CA PRO A 12 6.44 14.20 5.90
C PRO A 12 6.31 12.86 6.63
N ASP A 13 6.72 12.82 7.90
CA ASP A 13 6.68 11.60 8.73
C ASP A 13 5.25 11.03 8.91
N THR A 14 4.21 11.82 8.66
CA THR A 14 2.80 11.41 8.74
C THR A 14 2.28 10.78 7.45
N LEU A 15 2.96 10.97 6.31
CA LEU A 15 2.43 10.61 5.00
C LEU A 15 2.04 9.14 4.92
N CYS A 16 2.89 8.28 5.46
CA CYS A 16 2.73 6.84 5.43
C CYS A 16 1.43 6.39 6.14
N VAL A 17 1.16 6.94 7.32
CA VAL A 17 -0.03 6.61 8.12
C VAL A 17 -1.29 7.19 7.49
N GLU A 18 -1.24 8.44 7.05
CA GLU A 18 -2.37 9.11 6.40
C GLU A 18 -2.76 8.37 5.12
N PHE A 19 -1.78 7.99 4.31
CA PHE A 19 -2.03 7.25 3.08
C PHE A 19 -2.54 5.83 3.35
N ALA A 20 -2.02 5.14 4.38
CA ALA A 20 -2.56 3.85 4.81
C ALA A 20 -4.03 3.94 5.22
N GLY A 21 -4.45 5.02 5.88
CA GLY A 21 -5.85 5.28 6.24
C GLY A 21 -6.76 5.45 5.02
N GLU A 22 -6.31 6.17 4.01
CA GLU A 22 -7.06 6.34 2.75
C GLU A 22 -7.14 5.05 1.94
N VAL A 23 -6.04 4.28 1.88
CA VAL A 23 -6.03 2.96 1.24
C VAL A 23 -6.99 2.02 1.97
N ALA A 24 -7.00 2.02 3.30
CA ALA A 24 -7.94 1.24 4.10
C ALA A 24 -9.40 1.58 3.78
N ALA A 25 -9.73 2.88 3.68
CA ALA A 25 -11.06 3.36 3.30
C ALA A 25 -11.48 2.93 1.89
N LEU A 26 -10.54 2.89 0.93
CA LEU A 26 -10.79 2.45 -0.45
C LEU A 26 -11.18 0.97 -0.54
N SER A 27 -10.64 0.15 0.36
CA SER A 27 -10.59 -1.30 0.15
C SER A 27 -11.24 -2.15 1.23
N HIS A 28 -11.93 -1.52 2.19
CA HIS A 28 -12.49 -2.18 3.38
C HIS A 28 -11.43 -2.94 4.19
N LEU A 29 -10.18 -2.48 4.13
CA LEU A 29 -9.05 -3.05 4.86
C LEU A 29 -8.95 -2.43 6.24
N GLU A 30 -8.31 -3.13 7.18
CA GLU A 30 -7.90 -2.51 8.42
C GLU A 30 -6.51 -1.87 8.25
N PRO A 31 -6.32 -0.59 8.63
CA PRO A 31 -5.00 0.01 8.66
C PRO A 31 -4.17 -0.68 9.75
N ARG A 32 -2.94 -1.09 9.42
CA ARG A 32 -2.00 -1.74 10.34
C ARG A 32 -0.58 -1.23 10.15
N TRP A 33 0.25 -1.32 11.16
CA TRP A 33 1.67 -1.02 10.99
C TRP A 33 2.37 -2.11 10.19
N HIS A 34 3.32 -1.72 9.34
CA HIS A 34 4.14 -2.67 8.60
C HIS A 34 5.33 -3.12 9.47
N GLY A 35 5.45 -4.43 9.65
CA GLY A 35 6.58 -5.05 10.34
C GLY A 35 6.58 -4.92 11.87
N PRO A 36 7.49 -5.63 12.56
CA PRO A 36 7.52 -5.71 14.02
C PRO A 36 8.00 -4.42 14.71
N LEU A 37 8.60 -3.50 13.95
CA LEU A 37 9.30 -2.33 14.48
C LEU A 37 8.45 -1.05 14.46
N GLN A 38 7.20 -1.08 13.96
CA GLN A 38 6.24 0.03 13.91
C GLN A 38 6.91 1.38 13.55
N ARG A 39 7.66 1.39 12.46
CA ARG A 39 8.40 2.59 12.07
C ARG A 39 7.48 3.58 11.35
N PRO A 40 7.64 4.89 11.55
CA PRO A 40 6.79 5.91 10.93
C PRO A 40 6.89 5.92 9.40
N ASP A 41 8.02 5.44 8.84
CA ASP A 41 8.26 5.31 7.41
C ASP A 41 7.69 4.02 6.80
N GLN A 42 7.10 3.12 7.60
CA GLN A 42 6.62 1.80 7.18
C GLN A 42 5.22 1.50 7.72
N CYS A 43 4.22 1.54 6.85
CA CYS A 43 2.82 1.36 7.18
C CYS A 43 2.20 0.32 6.25
N ALA A 44 1.09 -0.27 6.67
CA ALA A 44 0.36 -1.23 5.84
C ALA A 44 -1.14 -0.96 5.93
N ALA A 45 -1.86 -1.38 4.90
CA ALA A 45 -3.28 -1.64 4.98
C ALA A 45 -3.48 -3.14 4.71
N VAL A 46 -4.10 -3.85 5.65
CA VAL A 46 -4.20 -5.32 5.61
C VAL A 46 -5.67 -5.71 5.52
N LEU A 47 -6.01 -6.52 4.51
CA LEU A 47 -7.25 -7.28 4.48
C LEU A 47 -7.03 -8.61 5.18
N ASN A 48 -7.61 -8.75 6.37
CA ASN A 48 -7.91 -10.09 6.87
C ASN A 48 -9.31 -10.45 6.38
N ASP A 49 -9.42 -11.09 5.21
CA ASP A 49 -10.64 -11.82 4.84
C ASP A 49 -10.77 -13.02 5.77
N ALA A 50 -11.23 -12.76 6.99
CA ALA A 50 -11.41 -13.74 8.04
C ALA A 50 -12.63 -14.63 7.71
N ALA A 51 -12.40 -15.70 6.95
CA ALA A 51 -13.10 -16.99 7.10
C ALA A 51 -12.62 -18.05 6.08
N SER A 52 -12.21 -17.68 4.86
CA SER A 52 -11.89 -18.69 3.81
C SER A 52 -11.18 -18.15 2.56
N GLY A 53 -10.72 -16.89 2.56
CA GLY A 53 -10.13 -16.24 1.38
C GLY A 53 -8.61 -16.00 1.49
N PRO A 54 -7.93 -15.69 0.38
CA PRO A 54 -6.53 -15.27 0.43
C PRO A 54 -6.40 -13.93 1.16
N THR A 55 -5.36 -13.80 2.00
CA THR A 55 -5.02 -12.54 2.69
C THR A 55 -4.47 -11.55 1.67
N ARG A 56 -4.85 -10.28 1.76
CA ARG A 56 -4.33 -9.22 0.89
C ARG A 56 -3.66 -8.16 1.73
N GLU A 57 -2.48 -7.75 1.33
CA GLU A 57 -1.70 -6.75 2.06
C GLU A 57 -1.24 -5.67 1.10
N ILE A 58 -1.41 -4.41 1.50
CA ILE A 58 -0.84 -3.26 0.83
C ILE A 58 0.22 -2.67 1.75
N TRP A 59 1.48 -2.81 1.37
CA TRP A 59 2.60 -2.26 2.10
C TRP A 59 2.94 -0.88 1.55
N ILE A 60 3.19 0.06 2.45
CA ILE A 60 3.47 1.46 2.14
C ILE A 60 4.78 1.80 2.84
N THR A 61 5.78 2.22 2.09
CA THR A 61 7.09 2.63 2.64
C THR A 61 7.50 3.96 2.06
N THR A 62 7.90 4.90 2.91
CA THR A 62 8.44 6.19 2.49
C THR A 62 9.95 6.21 2.61
N ASP A 63 10.63 6.82 1.64
CA ASP A 63 12.06 7.10 1.73
C ASP A 63 12.27 8.61 1.62
N ALA A 64 12.56 9.24 2.76
CA ALA A 64 12.77 10.68 2.84
C ALA A 64 14.00 11.14 2.04
N ALA A 65 15.09 10.36 2.08
CA ALA A 65 16.34 10.71 1.43
C ALA A 65 16.22 10.69 -0.09
N ARG A 66 15.43 9.76 -0.64
CA ARG A 66 15.16 9.66 -2.08
C ARG A 66 13.87 10.36 -2.52
N SER A 67 13.11 10.92 -1.58
CA SER A 67 11.77 11.48 -1.83
C SER A 67 10.87 10.48 -2.56
N MET A 68 10.79 9.25 -2.06
CA MET A 68 10.02 8.17 -2.68
C MET A 68 8.93 7.64 -1.77
N LEU A 69 7.88 7.12 -2.39
CA LEU A 69 6.85 6.29 -1.77
C LEU A 69 6.75 4.98 -2.54
N PHE A 70 6.92 3.88 -1.83
CA PHE A 70 6.81 2.51 -2.32
C PHE A 70 5.46 1.95 -1.90
N VAL A 71 4.70 1.42 -2.84
CA VAL A 71 3.40 0.78 -2.55
C VAL A 71 3.38 -0.62 -3.16
N ASP A 72 3.24 -1.65 -2.33
CA ASP A 72 3.25 -3.05 -2.76
C ASP A 72 1.97 -3.77 -2.37
N LEU A 73 1.18 -4.20 -3.35
CA LEU A 73 -0.02 -5.01 -3.17
C LEU A 73 0.29 -6.50 -3.38
N ARG A 74 0.12 -7.28 -2.32
CA ARG A 74 0.36 -8.72 -2.27
C ARG A 74 -0.90 -9.50 -1.95
N GLU A 75 -0.97 -10.72 -2.48
CA GLU A 75 -1.98 -11.71 -2.14
C GLU A 75 -1.26 -12.94 -1.58
N PHE A 76 -1.75 -13.47 -0.46
CA PHE A 76 -1.20 -14.63 0.23
C PHE A 76 -2.27 -15.71 0.36
N GLY A 77 -1.96 -16.89 -0.16
CA GLY A 77 -2.72 -18.10 0.12
C GLY A 77 -2.13 -18.89 1.30
N PRO A 78 -2.67 -20.08 1.61
CA PRO A 78 -2.19 -20.91 2.72
C PRO A 78 -0.70 -21.29 2.65
N GLY A 79 -0.11 -21.29 1.45
CA GLY A 79 1.30 -21.63 1.21
C GLY A 79 2.23 -20.42 1.05
N GLY A 80 1.75 -19.19 1.28
CA GLY A 80 2.53 -17.95 1.08
C GLY A 80 2.06 -17.12 -0.11
N PRO A 81 2.94 -16.28 -0.71
CA PRO A 81 2.58 -15.39 -1.81
C PRO A 81 1.99 -16.15 -3.01
N THR A 82 0.89 -15.65 -3.55
CA THR A 82 0.21 -16.24 -4.72
C THR A 82 0.12 -15.25 -5.88
N GLN A 83 -0.23 -15.77 -7.07
CA GLN A 83 -0.59 -14.90 -8.18
C GLN A 83 -1.84 -14.06 -7.81
N PRO A 84 -1.88 -12.76 -8.17
CA PRO A 84 -3.01 -11.91 -7.87
C PRO A 84 -4.32 -12.42 -8.51
N SER A 85 -5.34 -12.64 -7.69
CA SER A 85 -6.71 -12.89 -8.15
C SER A 85 -7.30 -11.71 -8.95
N ARG A 86 -8.44 -11.92 -9.61
CA ARG A 86 -9.19 -10.85 -10.29
C ARG A 86 -9.52 -9.69 -9.34
N GLN A 87 -9.88 -10.01 -8.09
CA GLN A 87 -10.19 -9.01 -7.06
C GLN A 87 -8.95 -8.20 -6.70
N THR A 88 -7.79 -8.84 -6.54
CA THR A 88 -6.53 -8.15 -6.26
C THR A 88 -6.08 -7.28 -7.44
N LYS A 89 -6.33 -7.71 -8.69
CA LYS A 89 -6.09 -6.87 -9.88
C LYS A 89 -7.00 -5.64 -9.93
N GLU A 90 -8.27 -5.79 -9.54
CA GLU A 90 -9.20 -4.67 -9.42
C GLU A 90 -8.74 -3.68 -8.35
N LEU A 91 -8.37 -4.19 -7.17
CA LEU A 91 -7.83 -3.40 -6.08
C LEU A 91 -6.57 -2.63 -6.51
N GLY A 92 -5.65 -3.27 -7.24
CA GLY A 92 -4.48 -2.57 -7.78
C GLY A 92 -4.85 -1.45 -8.74
N ARG A 93 -5.90 -1.59 -9.55
CA ARG A 93 -6.37 -0.50 -10.42
C ARG A 93 -6.91 0.67 -9.61
N GLN A 94 -7.72 0.40 -8.59
CA GLN A 94 -8.26 1.43 -7.70
C GLN A 94 -7.13 2.14 -6.92
N LEU A 95 -6.15 1.37 -6.44
CA LEU A 95 -4.98 1.89 -5.76
C LEU A 95 -4.15 2.79 -6.68
N ALA A 96 -3.94 2.39 -7.93
CA ALA A 96 -3.26 3.23 -8.92
C ALA A 96 -3.99 4.57 -9.14
N GLN A 97 -5.33 4.55 -9.22
CA GLN A 97 -6.13 5.77 -9.36
C GLN A 97 -5.99 6.68 -8.12
N LEU A 98 -6.02 6.11 -6.92
CA LEU A 98 -5.81 6.85 -5.68
C LEU A 98 -4.41 7.49 -5.63
N ILE A 99 -3.36 6.73 -5.99
CA ILE A 99 -1.98 7.24 -6.06
C ILE A 99 -1.90 8.43 -7.02
N HIS A 100 -2.45 8.31 -8.23
CA HIS A 100 -2.42 9.40 -9.22
C HIS A 100 -3.20 10.64 -8.76
N ALA A 101 -4.33 10.44 -8.07
CA ALA A 101 -5.13 11.55 -7.55
C ALA A 101 -4.41 12.29 -6.42
N LYS A 102 -3.76 11.56 -5.50
CA LYS A 102 -3.09 12.14 -4.33
C LYS A 102 -1.70 12.70 -4.63
N PHE A 103 -1.00 12.10 -5.58
CA PHE A 103 0.36 12.48 -5.95
C PHE A 103 0.45 12.92 -7.42
N PRO A 104 -0.27 13.99 -7.84
CA PRO A 104 -0.36 14.37 -9.25
C PRO A 104 0.97 14.84 -9.85
N ALA A 105 1.88 15.34 -9.00
CA ALA A 105 3.23 15.72 -9.41
C ALA A 105 4.22 14.54 -9.39
N ALA A 106 3.81 13.38 -8.88
CA ALA A 106 4.68 12.24 -8.76
C ALA A 106 4.73 11.41 -10.05
N LYS A 107 5.90 10.88 -10.34
CA LYS A 107 6.08 9.91 -11.43
C LYS A 107 5.92 8.51 -10.86
N VAL A 108 4.99 7.75 -11.43
CA VAL A 108 4.90 6.30 -11.19
C VAL A 108 5.92 5.63 -12.12
N THR A 109 6.92 4.98 -11.55
CA THR A 109 7.95 4.22 -12.29
C THR A 109 7.66 2.73 -12.34
#